data_AF-T1C835-F1
#
_entry.id   AF-T1C835-F1
#
_cell.length_a   1.000
_cell.length_b   1.000
_cell.length_c   1.000
_cell.angle_alpha   90.00
_cell.angle_beta   90.00
_cell.angle_gamma   90.00
#
_symmetry.space_group_name_H-M   'P 1'
#
loop_
_entity.id
_entity.type
_entity.pdbx_description
1 polymer ?
#
loop_
_entity_poly.entity_id
_entity_poly.type
_entity_poly.pdbx_seq_one_letter_code
_entity_poly.pdbx_strand_id
1 'polypeptide(L)' 'TCIARIVVGNVASIELHKSVGFRTIGIEKEVGRKFSKWLDVVVMQKMLN' A
#
# COMPACT_ATOMS: atom_id res chain seq x y z
N THR A 1 -11.20 11.21 -2.14
CA THR A 1 -10.41 10.16 -1.44
C THR A 1 -9.05 10.03 -2.10
N CYS A 2 -8.00 9.68 -1.36
CA CYS A 2 -6.66 9.42 -1.87
C CYS A 2 -6.29 7.94 -1.61
N ILE A 3 -5.66 7.30 -2.58
CA ILE A 3 -5.26 5.89 -2.53
C ILE A 3 -3.74 5.79 -2.65
N ALA A 4 -3.12 4.99 -1.79
CA ALA A 4 -1.72 4.61 -1.87
C ALA A 4 -1.62 3.10 -2.13
N ARG A 5 -0.70 2.72 -3.03
CA ARG A 5 -0.38 1.32 -3.37
C ARG A 5 1.08 1.07 -3.02
N ILE A 6 1.32 0.15 -2.09
CA ILE A 6 2.64 -0.08 -1.50
C ILE A 6 2.95 -1.57 -1.56
N VAL A 7 4.11 -1.96 -2.08
CA VAL A 7 4.54 -3.38 -2.07
C VAL A 7 4.59 -3.89 -0.62
N VAL A 8 4.04 -5.08 -0.38
CA VAL A 8 4.07 -5.74 0.93
C VAL A 8 5.52 -5.83 1.46
N GLY A 9 5.70 -5.52 2.73
CA GLY A 9 7.03 -5.53 3.39
C GLY A 9 7.75 -4.18 3.39
N ASN A 10 7.27 -3.16 2.66
CA ASN A 10 7.81 -1.80 2.77
C ASN A 10 7.26 -1.09 4.02
N VAL A 11 7.81 -1.44 5.19
CA VAL A 11 7.38 -0.92 6.50
C VAL A 11 7.49 0.60 6.58
N ALA A 12 8.58 1.19 6.08
CA ALA A 12 8.78 2.64 6.14
C ALA A 12 7.68 3.42 5.42
N SER A 13 7.31 3.00 4.21
CA SER A 13 6.22 3.64 3.46
C SER A 13 4.88 3.46 4.16
N ILE A 14 4.59 2.28 4.69
CA ILE A 14 3.34 2.01 5.42
C ILE A 14 3.22 2.92 6.65
N GLU A 15 4.26 3.03 7.48
CA GLU A 15 4.23 3.88 8.68
C GLU A 15 4.13 5.38 8.33
N LEU A 16 4.80 5.83 7.27
CA LEU A 16 4.64 7.20 6.76
C LEU A 16 3.19 7.50 6.34
N HIS A 17 2.55 6.58 5.61
CA HIS A 17 1.17 6.77 5.20
C HIS A 17 0.21 6.75 6.41
N LYS A 18 0.44 5.86 7.38
CA LYS A 18 -0.31 5.85 8.65
C LYS A 18 -0.20 7.18 9.39
N SER A 19 1.01 7.75 9.48
CA SER A 19 1.23 9.00 10.24
C SER A 19 0.49 10.20 9.66
N VAL A 20 0.14 10.18 8.37
CA VAL A 20 -0.65 11.24 7.73
C VAL A 20 -2.11 10.86 7.51
N GLY A 21 -2.60 9.80 8.17
CA GLY A 21 -4.03 9.46 8.26
C GLY A 21 -4.55 8.48 7.22
N PHE A 22 -3.68 7.78 6.49
CA PHE A 22 -4.11 6.65 5.67
C PHE A 22 -4.38 5.41 6.54
N ARG A 23 -5.29 4.54 6.07
CA ARG A 23 -5.59 3.24 6.67
C ARG A 23 -5.49 2.15 5.62
N THR A 24 -5.00 0.97 5.98
CA THR A 24 -5.03 -0.20 5.10
C THR A 24 -6.48 -0.61 4.83
N ILE A 25 -6.83 -0.79 3.56
CA ILE A 25 -8.16 -1.23 3.12
C ILE A 25 -8.14 -2.58 2.40
N GLY A 26 -6.96 -3.10 2.05
CA GLY A 26 -6.84 -4.41 1.43
C GLY A 26 -5.42 -4.77 1.02
N ILE A 27 -5.26 -6.01 0.55
CA ILE A 27 -4.04 -6.51 -0.08
C ILE A 27 -4.44 -7.12 -1.43
N GLU A 28 -3.86 -6.60 -2.50
CA GLU A 28 -3.96 -7.18 -3.83
C GLU A 28 -2.86 -8.23 -3.99
N LYS A 29 -3.24 -9.45 -4.38
CA LYS A 29 -2.32 -10.59 -4.51
C LYS A 29 -1.70 -10.66 -5.89
N GLU A 30 -0.37 -10.81 -5.94
CA GLU A 30 0.39 -11.04 -7.18
C GLU A 30 0.11 -10.05 -8.31
N VAL A 31 -0.17 -8.78 -7.99
CA VAL A 31 -0.52 -7.74 -8.98
C VAL A 31 0.68 -6.94 -9.49
N GLY A 32 1.82 -7.01 -8.80
CA GLY A 32 3.08 -6.42 -9.23
C GLY A 32 4.08 -7.47 -9.70
N ARG A 33 4.99 -7.11 -10.62
CA ARG A 33 6.09 -7.98 -11.03
C ARG A 33 7.41 -7.22 -11.06
N LYS A 34 8.41 -7.69 -10.29
CA LYS A 34 9.77 -7.10 -10.26
C LYS A 34 10.79 -8.18 -9.93
N PHE A 35 11.98 -8.12 -10.52
CA PHE A 35 13.07 -9.08 -10.28
C PHE A 35 12.62 -10.55 -10.40
N SER A 36 11.80 -10.83 -11.41
CA SER A 36 11.21 -12.16 -11.68
C SER A 36 10.36 -12.73 -10.53
N LYS A 37 9.85 -11.87 -9.63
CA LYS A 37 8.92 -12.25 -8.56
C LYS A 37 7.60 -11.51 -8.71
N TRP A 38 6.52 -12.23 -8.40
CA TRP A 38 5.22 -11.61 -8.15
C TRP A 38 5.23 -10.92 -6.79
N LEU A 39 4.51 -9.81 -6.71
CA LEU A 39 4.47 -8.96 -5.54
C LEU A 39 3.01 -8.70 -5.15
N ASP A 40 2.75 -8.88 -3.87
CA ASP A 40 1.54 -8.40 -3.23
C ASP A 40 1.64 -6.89 -2.98
N VAL A 41 0.50 -6.21 -3.04
CA VAL A 41 0.41 -4.76 -2.84
C VAL A 41 -0.61 -4.46 -1.76
N VAL A 42 -0.18 -3.76 -0.71
CA VAL A 42 -1.06 -3.14 0.28
C VAL A 42 -1.74 -1.93 -0.35
N VAL A 43 -3.06 -1.89 -0.27
CA VAL A 43 -3.85 -0.72 -0.65
C VAL A 43 -4.22 0.02 0.63
N MET A 44 -3.87 1.31 0.68
CA MET A 44 -4.23 2.20 1.78
C MET A 44 -5.08 3.36 1.26
N GLN A 45 -5.99 3.86 2.09
CA GLN A 45 -6.93 4.93 1.76
C GLN A 45 -6.93 6.02 2.82
N LYS A 46 -7.03 7.28 2.37
CA LYS A 46 -7.36 8.45 3.19
C LYS A 46 -8.54 9.20 2.56
N MET A 47 -9.60 9.43 3.33
CA MET A 47 -10.69 10.30 2.91
C MET A 47 -10.19 11.76 2.91
N LEU A 48 -10.45 12.47 1.82
CA LEU A 48 -10.18 13.90 1.70
C LEU A 48 -11.55 14.55 1.76
N ASN A 49 -11.74 15.45 2.73
CA ASN A 49 -13.00 16.17 2.93
C ASN A 49 -13.33 17.05 1.72
#